data_AF-A0A0L8A6N7-F1
#
_entry.id   AF-A0A0L8A6N7-F1
#
_cell.length_a   1.000
_cell.length_b   1.000
_cell.length_c   1.000
_cell.angle_alpha   90.00
_cell.angle_beta   90.00
_cell.angle_gamma   90.00
#
_symmetry.space_group_name_H-M   'P 1'
#
loop_
_entity.id
_entity.type
_entity.pdbx_description
1 polymer ?
#
loop_
_entity_poly.entity_id
_entity_poly.type
_entity_poly.pdbx_seq_one_letter_code
_entity_poly.pdbx_strand_id
1 'polypeptide(L)'
;MAPPSNVALPEPVLRPVIVLETQIPGFGLRASFDQHKILFLALVHIESDTAATFTAHHSRNVMRTASGGIQIGTVVYLLAKGEAERFFQWLRTGESYPGGVN
;
A
#
# COMPACT_ATOMS: atom_id res chain seq x y z
N MET A 1 -24.90 35.02 -8.47
CA MET A 1 -24.22 34.95 -7.16
C MET A 1 -23.28 33.78 -7.20
N ALA A 2 -21.96 34.03 -7.10
CA ALA A 2 -20.98 32.96 -6.92
C ALA A 2 -21.11 32.38 -5.49
N PRO A 3 -20.91 31.08 -5.28
CA PRO A 3 -20.93 30.51 -3.94
C PRO A 3 -19.77 31.08 -3.10
N PRO A 4 -19.93 31.20 -1.76
CA PRO A 4 -18.88 31.74 -0.89
C PRO A 4 -17.65 30.83 -0.90
N SER A 5 -16.54 31.36 -1.39
CA SER A 5 -15.27 30.69 -1.71
C SER A 5 -14.30 30.60 -0.50
N ASN A 6 -14.78 30.41 0.73
CA ASN A 6 -13.89 30.50 1.92
C ASN A 6 -13.90 29.28 2.85
N VAL A 7 -14.47 28.15 2.44
CA VAL A 7 -14.26 26.89 3.17
C VAL A 7 -13.30 26.03 2.38
N ALA A 8 -11.99 26.23 2.61
CA ALA A 8 -11.01 25.21 2.25
C ALA A 8 -11.26 24.00 3.15
N LEU A 9 -11.88 22.96 2.61
CA LEU A 9 -11.92 21.67 3.30
C LEU A 9 -10.47 21.23 3.49
N PRO A 10 -10.04 20.82 4.70
CA PRO A 10 -8.70 20.29 4.87
C PRO A 10 -8.52 19.12 3.92
N GLU A 11 -7.46 19.16 3.11
CA GLU A 11 -7.14 18.04 2.23
C GLU A 11 -7.04 16.77 3.10
N PRO A 12 -7.67 15.66 2.68
CA PRO A 12 -7.52 14.41 3.40
C PRO A 12 -6.03 14.10 3.50
N VAL A 13 -5.50 14.03 4.72
CA VAL A 13 -4.10 13.64 4.94
C VAL A 13 -4.00 12.16 4.56
N LEU A 14 -3.55 11.89 3.33
CA LEU A 14 -3.34 10.55 2.83
C LEU A 14 -2.16 9.92 3.58
N ARG A 15 -2.28 8.63 3.91
CA ARG A 15 -1.18 7.90 4.54
C ARG A 15 -0.04 7.74 3.52
N PRO A 16 1.23 7.83 3.96
CA PRO A 16 2.37 7.57 3.09
C PRO A 16 2.27 6.22 2.39
N VAL A 17 2.58 6.19 1.11
CA VAL A 17 2.63 4.96 0.30
C VAL A 17 3.86 4.17 0.70
N ILE A 18 3.76 2.84 0.78
CA ILE A 18 4.93 1.96 0.92
C ILE A 18 5.09 1.13 -0.35
N VAL A 19 6.33 0.93 -0.80
CA VAL A 19 6.67 -0.03 -1.85
C VAL A 19 7.47 -1.14 -1.20
N LEU A 20 7.02 -2.39 -1.37
CA LEU A 20 7.66 -3.58 -0.82
C LEU A 20 8.40 -4.32 -1.92
N GLU A 21 9.56 -4.85 -1.61
CA GLU A 21 10.29 -5.69 -2.55
C GLU A 21 9.62 -7.06 -2.68
N THR A 22 9.48 -7.55 -3.91
CA THR A 22 9.02 -8.91 -4.18
C THR A 22 10.21 -9.83 -4.45
N GLN A 23 9.95 -11.13 -4.52
CA GLN A 23 10.98 -12.10 -4.94
C GLN A 23 11.29 -12.04 -6.44
N ILE A 24 10.50 -11.31 -7.22
CA ILE A 24 10.67 -11.15 -8.67
C ILE A 24 11.40 -9.82 -8.91
N PRO A 25 12.63 -9.85 -9.47
CA PRO A 25 13.36 -8.62 -9.79
C PRO A 25 12.54 -7.68 -10.67
N GLY A 26 12.62 -6.38 -10.39
CA GLY A 26 11.89 -5.35 -11.13
C GLY A 26 10.42 -5.19 -10.73
N PHE A 27 9.88 -6.05 -9.85
CA PHE A 27 8.52 -5.93 -9.33
C PHE A 27 8.49 -5.55 -7.86
N GLY A 28 7.64 -4.56 -7.54
CA GLY A 28 7.35 -4.12 -6.17
C GLY A 28 5.86 -4.25 -5.86
N LEU A 29 5.51 -4.44 -4.59
CA LEU A 29 4.13 -4.33 -4.13
C LEU A 29 3.92 -2.95 -3.52
N ARG A 30 3.23 -2.07 -4.24
CA ARG A 30 2.83 -0.74 -3.76
C ARG A 30 1.58 -0.88 -2.91
N ALA A 31 1.61 -0.36 -1.69
CA ALA A 31 0.48 -0.31 -0.77
C ALA A 31 0.16 1.12 -0.37
N SER A 32 -1.12 1.48 -0.43
CA SER A 32 -1.62 2.82 -0.09
C SER A 32 -3.01 2.75 0.55
N PHE A 33 -3.44 3.85 1.15
CA PHE A 33 -4.81 4.00 1.63
C PHE A 33 -5.49 5.16 0.91
N ASP A 34 -6.77 4.99 0.59
CA ASP A 34 -7.61 6.13 0.24
C ASP A 34 -8.13 6.88 1.48
N GLN A 35 -8.87 7.96 1.25
CA GLN A 35 -9.53 8.75 2.28
C GLN A 35 -10.58 7.95 3.10
N HIS A 36 -11.05 6.81 2.59
CA HIS A 36 -12.02 5.93 3.23
C HIS A 36 -11.36 4.76 3.99
N LYS A 37 -10.02 4.78 4.12
CA LYS A 37 -9.23 3.73 4.78
C LYS A 37 -9.33 2.37 4.09
N ILE A 38 -9.62 2.36 2.79
CA ILE A 38 -9.48 1.18 1.93
C ILE A 38 -8.00 1.02 1.58
N LEU A 39 -7.47 -0.18 1.82
CA LEU A 39 -6.11 -0.55 1.46
C LEU A 39 -6.10 -0.95 -0.02
N PHE A 40 -5.28 -0.27 -0.80
CA PHE A 40 -4.95 -0.64 -2.16
C PHE A 40 -3.60 -1.33 -2.19
N LEU A 41 -3.53 -2.46 -2.90
CA LEU A 41 -2.31 -3.19 -3.17
C LEU A 41 -2.16 -3.34 -4.68
N ALA A 42 -1.07 -2.82 -5.23
CA ALA A 42 -0.73 -2.90 -6.65
C ALA A 42 0.63 -3.56 -6.83
N LEU A 43 0.67 -4.67 -7.56
CA LEU A 43 1.93 -5.25 -8.01
C LEU A 43 2.40 -4.43 -9.21
N VAL A 44 3.50 -3.70 -9.06
CA VAL A 44 4.00 -2.75 -10.05
C VAL A 44 5.33 -3.23 -10.62
N HIS A 45 5.47 -3.14 -11.94
CA HIS A 45 6.78 -3.13 -12.57
C HIS A 45 7.42 -1.77 -12.34
N ILE A 46 8.53 -1.74 -11.59
CA ILE A 46 9.10 -0.52 -11.01
C ILE A 46 9.62 0.41 -12.11
N GLU A 47 10.31 -0.14 -13.11
CA GLU A 47 10.95 0.67 -14.15
C GLU A 47 9.94 1.39 -15.04
N SER A 48 8.82 0.74 -15.38
CA SER A 48 7.80 1.32 -16.25
C SER A 48 6.61 1.93 -15.51
N ASP A 49 6.66 1.94 -14.17
CA ASP A 49 5.57 2.35 -13.27
C ASP A 49 4.18 1.79 -13.68
N THR A 50 4.15 0.54 -14.12
CA THR A 50 2.94 -0.09 -14.65
C THR A 50 2.44 -1.16 -13.68
N ALA A 51 1.16 -1.12 -13.33
CA ALA A 51 0.55 -2.15 -12.49
C ALA A 51 0.26 -3.43 -13.30
N ALA A 52 0.81 -4.56 -12.85
CA ALA A 52 0.44 -5.89 -13.35
C ALA A 52 -0.87 -6.38 -12.72
N THR A 53 -1.10 -6.05 -11.45
CA THR A 53 -2.37 -6.32 -10.75
C THR A 53 -2.71 -5.18 -9.79
N PHE A 54 -3.99 -5.02 -9.49
CA PHE A 54 -4.48 -4.12 -8.44
C PHE A 54 -5.59 -4.81 -7.65
N THR A 55 -5.61 -4.57 -6.34
CA THR A 55 -6.64 -5.10 -5.44
C THR A 55 -6.97 -4.06 -4.37
N ALA A 56 -8.23 -4.04 -3.92
CA ALA A 56 -8.72 -3.10 -2.93
C ALA A 56 -9.48 -3.86 -1.83
N HIS A 57 -9.09 -3.67 -0.58
CA HIS A 57 -9.60 -4.45 0.54
C HIS A 57 -9.55 -3.66 1.86
N HIS A 58 -10.26 -4.17 2.87
CA HIS A 58 -10.01 -3.71 4.25
C HIS A 58 -8.72 -4.33 4.79
N SER A 59 -7.89 -3.51 5.44
CA SER A 59 -6.60 -3.95 6.01
C SER A 59 -6.74 -5.08 7.04
N ARG A 60 -7.88 -5.19 7.73
CA ARG A 60 -8.18 -6.28 8.67
C ARG A 60 -8.22 -7.66 8.02
N ASN A 61 -8.34 -7.72 6.69
CA ASN A 61 -8.41 -8.98 5.93
C ASN A 61 -7.01 -9.47 5.49
N VAL A 62 -5.95 -8.72 5.80
CA VAL A 62 -4.59 -9.11 5.43
C VAL A 62 -4.03 -10.10 6.44
N MET A 63 -3.53 -11.22 5.94
CA MET A 63 -2.92 -12.28 6.76
C MET A 63 -1.46 -12.47 6.40
N ARG A 64 -0.66 -12.90 7.38
CA ARG A 64 0.71 -13.38 7.14
C ARG A 64 0.65 -14.77 6.54
N THR A 65 1.54 -15.05 5.60
CA THR A 65 1.77 -16.41 5.09
C THR A 65 3.03 -16.99 5.72
N ALA A 66 3.12 -18.33 5.81
CA ALA A 66 4.25 -19.02 6.42
C ALA A 66 5.61 -18.74 5.72
N SER A 67 5.57 -18.33 4.44
CA SER A 67 6.75 -18.08 3.60
C SER A 67 7.19 -16.61 3.55
N GLY A 68 6.77 -15.77 4.51
CA GLY A 68 7.15 -14.35 4.55
C GLY A 68 6.46 -13.47 3.51
N GLY A 69 5.35 -13.94 2.93
CA GLY A 69 4.46 -13.15 2.08
C GLY A 69 3.19 -12.68 2.82
N ILE A 70 2.32 -11.97 2.10
CA ILE A 70 1.00 -11.57 2.60
C ILE A 70 -0.12 -12.18 1.76
N GLN A 71 -1.22 -12.52 2.41
CA GLN A 71 -2.43 -13.02 1.76
C GLN A 71 -3.57 -12.02 1.95
N ILE A 72 -4.35 -11.81 0.89
CA ILE A 72 -5.57 -11.01 0.92
C ILE A 72 -6.63 -11.64 -0.01
N GLY A 73 -7.74 -12.08 0.59
CA GLY A 73 -8.72 -12.90 -0.14
C GLY A 73 -8.06 -14.13 -0.77
N THR A 74 -8.14 -14.24 -2.10
CA THR A 74 -7.55 -15.33 -2.90
C THR A 74 -6.15 -15.04 -3.42
N VAL A 75 -5.58 -13.86 -3.15
CA VAL A 75 -4.27 -13.44 -3.68
C VAL A 75 -3.20 -13.60 -2.61
N VAL A 76 -2.05 -14.14 -3.01
CA VAL A 76 -0.85 -14.24 -2.18
C VAL A 76 0.29 -13.49 -2.87
N TYR A 77 0.88 -12.53 -2.16
CA TYR A 77 2.08 -11.83 -2.60
C TYR A 77 3.30 -12.37 -1.86
N LEU A 78 4.23 -12.97 -2.62
CA LEU A 78 5.52 -13.42 -2.10
C LEU A 78 6.49 -12.25 -2.07
N LEU A 79 6.92 -11.88 -0.86
CA LEU A 79 7.77 -10.71 -0.65
C LEU A 79 9.22 -11.13 -0.39
N ALA A 80 10.15 -10.19 -0.58
CA ALA A 80 11.52 -10.38 -0.16
C ALA A 80 11.61 -10.51 1.37
N LYS A 81 12.74 -11.05 1.86
CA LYS A 81 12.93 -11.33 3.29
C LYS A 81 12.79 -10.05 4.12
N GLY A 82 11.91 -10.04 5.11
CA GLY A 82 11.68 -8.92 6.02
C GLY A 82 10.62 -7.91 5.55
N GLU A 83 10.16 -8.01 4.31
CA GLU A 83 9.20 -7.06 3.75
C GLU A 83 7.78 -7.26 4.30
N ALA A 84 7.39 -8.49 4.63
CA ALA A 84 6.12 -8.73 5.33
C ALA A 84 6.13 -8.06 6.71
N GLU A 85 7.21 -8.16 7.48
CA GLU A 85 7.36 -7.46 8.75
C GLU A 85 7.25 -5.95 8.57
N ARG A 86 7.94 -5.40 7.58
CA ARG A 86 7.90 -3.97 7.23
C ARG A 86 6.48 -3.51 6.89
N PHE A 87 5.75 -4.30 6.11
CA PHE A 87 4.36 -4.03 5.75
C PHE A 87 3.41 -4.01 6.96
N PHE A 88 3.48 -5.02 7.84
CA PHE A 88 2.62 -5.05 9.03
C PHE A 88 2.98 -3.95 10.04
N GLN A 89 4.26 -3.55 10.10
CA GLN A 89 4.65 -2.37 10.85
C GLN A 89 4.01 -1.10 10.27
N TRP A 90 4.11 -0.89 8.96
CA TRP A 90 3.47 0.23 8.26
C TRP A 90 1.95 0.24 8.45
N LEU A 91 1.28 -0.93 8.38
CA LEU A 91 -0.15 -1.03 8.64
C LEU A 91 -0.53 -0.51 10.04
N ARG A 92 0.28 -0.83 11.05
CA ARG A 92 0.06 -0.45 12.44
C ARG A 92 0.38 1.02 12.74
N THR A 93 1.50 1.53 12.24
CA THR A 93 1.99 2.88 12.61
C THR A 93 1.55 3.95 11.62
N GLY A 94 1.36 3.59 10.35
CA GLY A 94 1.16 4.57 9.27
C GLY A 94 2.39 5.38 8.94
N GLU A 95 3.54 5.05 9.53
CA GLU A 95 4.80 5.71 9.25
C GLU A 95 5.50 5.04 8.07
N SER A 96 6.00 5.88 7.18
CA SER A 96 6.84 5.55 6.03
C SER A 96 8.29 5.29 6.45
N TYR A 97 8.54 4.35 7.35
CA TYR A 97 9.92 3.98 7.70
C TYR A 97 10.38 2.75 6.88
N PRO A 98 11.51 2.78 6.15
CA PRO A 98 12.41 3.90 5.81
C PRO A 98 12.21 4.47 4.39
N GLY A 99 11.08 4.22 3.71
CA GLY A 99 10.99 4.48 2.26
C GLY A 99 9.61 4.80 1.71
N GLY A 100 8.71 5.37 2.51
CA GLY A 100 7.42 5.78 1.93
C GLY A 100 7.49 7.17 1.32
N VAL A 101 7.15 7.25 0.03
CA VAL A 101 6.94 8.49 -0.70
C VAL A 101 5.53 9.01 -0.38
N ASN A 102 5.43 10.31 -0.08
CA ASN A 102 4.17 11.04 -0.05
C ASN A 102 3.72 11.33 -1.47
#